data_AF-A0A2M8Q9C1-F1
#
_entry.id   AF-A0A2M8Q9C1-F1
#
_cell.length_a   1.000
_cell.length_b   1.000
_cell.length_c   1.000
_cell.angle_alpha   90.00
_cell.angle_beta   90.00
_cell.angle_gamma   90.00
#
_symmetry.space_group_name_H-M   'P 1'
#
loop_
_entity.id
_entity.type
_entity.pdbx_description
1 polymer ?
#
loop_
_entity_poly.entity_id
_entity_poly.type
_entity_poly.pdbx_seq_one_letter_code
_entity_poly.pdbx_strand_id
1 'polypeptide(L)'
;MPTSTLTPTPTPTLTATPSPTVTAVLSQSVQLQVTGKNWPPNARISIRLSEEPDGSNATLLGRTRTNRNGRFTFTDELDEAPAAPLYVVVEYRTTIRVVVPVEVMPP
;
A
#
# COMPACT_ATOMS: atom_id res chain seq x y z
N MET A 1 7.29 13.48 59.26
CA MET A 1 7.19 13.86 57.84
C MET A 1 6.51 12.73 57.10
N PRO A 2 5.37 12.93 56.42
CA PRO A 2 4.84 11.91 55.52
C PRO A 2 5.65 11.91 54.22
N THR A 3 6.21 10.78 53.87
CA THR A 3 6.98 10.54 52.64
C THR A 3 6.02 10.52 51.45
N SER A 4 6.15 11.46 50.51
CA SER A 4 5.36 11.45 49.28
C SER A 4 5.85 10.31 48.38
N THR A 5 5.08 9.23 48.31
CA THR A 5 5.30 8.15 47.35
C THR A 5 4.94 8.67 45.95
N LEU A 6 5.93 8.91 45.10
CA LEU A 6 5.72 9.25 43.70
C LEU A 6 5.35 7.96 42.95
N THR A 7 4.06 7.76 42.70
CA THR A 7 3.58 6.69 41.81
C THR A 7 4.02 7.02 40.38
N PRO A 8 4.80 6.16 39.69
CA PRO A 8 5.12 6.40 38.29
C PRO A 8 3.85 6.32 37.46
N THR A 9 3.55 7.39 36.71
CA THR A 9 2.44 7.40 35.75
C THR A 9 2.69 6.30 34.70
N PRO A 10 1.74 5.39 34.45
CA PRO A 10 1.91 4.39 33.41
C PRO A 10 2.05 5.09 32.05
N THR A 11 3.17 4.83 31.37
CA THR A 11 3.38 5.25 29.97
C THR A 11 2.27 4.62 29.11
N PRO A 12 1.55 5.39 28.28
CA PRO A 12 0.56 4.80 27.38
C PRO A 12 1.26 3.83 26.41
N THR A 13 0.82 2.57 26.40
CA THR A 13 1.24 1.59 25.39
C THR A 13 0.76 2.10 24.03
N LEU A 14 1.69 2.41 23.13
CA LEU A 14 1.37 2.76 21.75
C LEU A 14 0.59 1.59 21.12
N THR A 15 -0.70 1.77 20.90
CA THR A 15 -1.48 0.86 20.07
C THR A 15 -0.86 0.86 18.68
N ALA A 16 -0.21 -0.24 18.31
CA ALA A 16 0.42 -0.37 16.99
C ALA A 16 -0.64 -0.12 15.92
N THR A 17 -0.47 0.95 15.15
CA THR A 17 -1.33 1.21 14.00
C THR A 17 -1.09 0.09 12.98
N PRO A 18 -2.13 -0.55 12.44
CA PRO A 18 -1.94 -1.63 11.49
C PRO A 18 -1.17 -1.11 10.26
N SER A 19 -0.17 -1.88 9.82
CA SER A 19 0.65 -1.50 8.67
C SER A 19 -0.20 -1.47 7.39
N PRO A 20 0.03 -0.50 6.47
CA PRO A 20 -0.64 -0.46 5.18
C PRO A 20 -0.37 -1.75 4.40
N THR A 21 -1.42 -2.31 3.80
CA THR A 21 -1.34 -3.52 2.98
C THR A 21 -1.80 -3.21 1.57
N VAL A 22 -1.20 -3.89 0.59
CA VAL A 22 -1.55 -3.81 -0.83
C VAL A 22 -1.61 -5.23 -1.38
N THR A 23 -2.53 -5.46 -2.31
CA THR A 23 -2.61 -6.67 -3.11
C THR A 23 -2.82 -6.23 -4.55
N ALA A 24 -2.02 -6.76 -5.47
CA ALA A 24 -2.10 -6.49 -6.89
C ALA A 24 -2.34 -7.80 -7.64
N VAL A 25 -3.38 -7.83 -8.46
CA VAL A 25 -3.79 -9.01 -9.22
C VAL A 25 -3.95 -8.61 -10.68
N LEU A 26 -3.37 -9.39 -11.59
CA LEU A 26 -3.55 -9.23 -13.02
C LEU A 26 -4.50 -10.31 -13.54
N SER A 27 -5.61 -9.86 -14.12
CA SER A 27 -6.61 -10.71 -14.78
C SER A 27 -6.17 -11.07 -16.20
N GLN A 28 -6.81 -12.10 -16.78
CA GLN A 28 -6.49 -12.59 -18.13
C GLN A 28 -6.72 -11.59 -19.26
N SER A 29 -7.61 -10.62 -19.06
CA SER A 29 -7.83 -9.50 -19.99
C SER A 29 -6.80 -8.38 -19.83
N VAL A 30 -5.64 -8.68 -19.24
CA VAL A 30 -4.60 -7.70 -18.90
C VAL A 30 -5.10 -6.57 -17.97
N GLN A 31 -6.14 -6.88 -17.19
CA GLN A 31 -6.71 -5.93 -16.24
C GLN A 31 -6.03 -6.05 -14.88
N LEU A 32 -5.25 -5.05 -14.53
CA LEU A 32 -4.56 -4.94 -13.25
C LEU A 32 -5.50 -4.34 -12.20
N GLN A 33 -5.74 -5.08 -11.13
CA GLN A 33 -6.49 -4.61 -9.98
C GLN A 33 -5.58 -4.49 -8.76
N VAL A 34 -5.44 -3.27 -8.25
CA VAL A 34 -4.68 -2.95 -7.05
C VAL A 34 -5.65 -2.58 -5.94
N THR A 35 -5.60 -3.32 -4.85
CA THR A 35 -6.40 -3.05 -3.64
C THR A 35 -5.50 -2.79 -2.46
N GLY A 36 -5.93 -1.92 -1.55
CA GLY A 36 -5.19 -1.70 -0.32
C GLY A 36 -6.07 -1.40 0.88
N LYS A 37 -5.50 -1.62 2.06
CA LYS A 37 -6.14 -1.49 3.38
C LYS A 37 -5.17 -0.86 4.38
N ASN A 38 -5.71 -0.30 5.46
CA ASN A 38 -4.94 0.34 6.54
C ASN A 38 -4.09 1.55 6.06
N TRP A 39 -4.49 2.20 4.98
CA TRP A 39 -3.86 3.44 4.54
C TRP A 39 -4.43 4.66 5.29
N PRO A 40 -3.72 5.78 5.36
CA PRO A 40 -4.27 7.00 5.94
C PRO A 40 -5.59 7.37 5.24
N PRO A 41 -6.65 7.74 5.99
CA PRO A 41 -7.96 7.99 5.40
C PRO A 41 -7.99 9.27 4.57
N ASN A 42 -8.75 9.28 3.47
CA ASN A 42 -8.84 10.40 2.52
C ASN A 42 -7.49 10.86 1.96
N ALA A 43 -6.50 9.98 1.94
CA ALA A 43 -5.15 10.23 1.45
C ALA A 43 -5.07 10.05 -0.06
N ARG A 44 -4.30 10.92 -0.72
CA ARG A 44 -3.93 10.75 -2.13
C ARG A 44 -2.70 9.86 -2.20
N ILE A 45 -2.86 8.67 -2.78
CA ILE A 45 -1.80 7.71 -3.00
C ILE A 45 -1.43 7.68 -4.48
N SER A 46 -0.16 7.39 -4.76
CA SER A 46 0.33 7.17 -6.12
C SER A 46 0.56 5.68 -6.31
N ILE A 47 0.15 5.16 -7.46
CA ILE A 47 0.30 3.77 -7.85
C ILE A 47 1.23 3.76 -9.04
N ARG A 48 2.32 3.01 -8.90
CA ARG A 48 3.34 2.84 -9.92
C ARG A 48 3.55 1.37 -10.21
N LEU A 49 4.07 1.07 -11.38
CA LEU A 49 4.39 -0.25 -11.86
C LEU A 49 5.89 -0.35 -12.14
N SER A 50 6.52 -1.41 -11.65
CA SER A 50 7.94 -1.69 -11.79
C SER A 50 8.14 -3.12 -12.27
N GLU A 51 9.13 -3.35 -13.12
CA GLU A 51 9.61 -4.69 -13.46
C GLU A 51 10.63 -5.20 -12.42
N GLU A 52 11.18 -4.28 -11.62
CA GLU A 52 12.13 -4.60 -10.56
C GLU A 52 11.45 -4.89 -9.21
N PRO A 53 11.89 -5.91 -8.46
CA PRO A 53 11.30 -6.32 -7.18
C PRO A 53 11.45 -5.28 -6.07
N ASP A 54 12.45 -4.42 -6.16
CA ASP A 54 12.69 -3.32 -5.23
C ASP A 54 11.89 -2.05 -5.57
N GLY A 55 11.24 -2.03 -6.75
CA GLY A 55 10.49 -0.91 -7.28
C GLY A 55 11.35 0.25 -7.81
N SER A 56 12.64 0.04 -8.10
CA SER A 56 13.58 1.10 -8.49
C SER A 56 13.30 1.72 -9.86
N ASN A 57 12.66 0.99 -10.77
CA ASN A 57 12.26 1.48 -12.10
C ASN A 57 10.74 1.70 -12.23
N ALA A 58 10.11 2.19 -11.16
CA ALA A 58 8.66 2.30 -11.11
C ALA A 58 8.10 3.48 -11.93
N THR A 59 7.31 3.16 -12.96
CA THR A 59 6.58 4.12 -13.79
C THR A 59 5.21 4.43 -13.18
N LEU A 60 4.81 5.70 -13.17
CA LEU A 60 3.52 6.11 -12.61
C LEU A 60 2.37 5.62 -13.50
N LEU A 61 1.53 4.72 -12.95
CA LEU A 61 0.27 4.33 -13.59
C LEU A 61 -0.81 5.37 -13.31
N GLY A 62 -0.94 5.77 -12.05
CA GLY A 62 -2.03 6.65 -11.67
C GLY A 62 -2.01 7.07 -10.21
N ARG A 63 -3.03 7.83 -9.85
CA ARG A 63 -3.25 8.29 -8.48
C ARG A 63 -4.69 8.00 -8.09
N THR A 64 -4.87 7.51 -6.87
CA THR A 64 -6.21 7.30 -6.32
C THR A 64 -6.28 7.88 -4.91
N ARG A 65 -7.50 7.95 -4.38
CA ARG A 65 -7.76 8.45 -3.04
C ARG A 65 -8.33 7.32 -2.18
N THR A 66 -7.76 7.14 -0.99
CA THR A 66 -8.30 6.22 -0.01
C THR A 66 -9.62 6.75 0.53
N ASN A 67 -10.56 5.86 0.85
CA ASN A 67 -11.81 6.22 1.49
C ASN A 67 -11.60 6.55 2.99
N ARG A 68 -12.70 6.90 3.68
CA ARG A 68 -12.69 7.21 5.13
C ARG A 68 -12.14 6.06 5.98
N ASN A 69 -12.20 4.82 5.50
CA ASN A 69 -11.72 3.63 6.19
C ASN A 69 -10.29 3.24 5.80
N GLY A 70 -9.57 4.09 5.04
CA GLY A 70 -8.20 3.79 4.63
C GLY A 70 -8.09 2.69 3.58
N ARG A 71 -9.15 2.46 2.81
CA ARG A 71 -9.20 1.47 1.73
C ARG A 71 -9.21 2.15 0.37
N PHE A 72 -8.64 1.49 -0.61
CA PHE A 72 -8.73 1.90 -2.00
C PHE A 72 -8.81 0.69 -2.91
N THR A 73 -9.39 0.93 -4.09
CA THR A 73 -9.32 0.05 -5.24
C THR A 73 -8.91 0.91 -6.42
N PHE A 74 -7.98 0.41 -7.21
CA PHE A 74 -7.54 1.01 -8.45
C PHE A 74 -7.51 -0.10 -9.50
N THR A 75 -8.01 0.21 -10.67
CA THR A 75 -8.07 -0.72 -11.79
C THR A 75 -7.49 -0.01 -12.99
N ASP A 76 -6.64 -0.71 -13.72
CA ASP A 76 -5.99 -0.23 -14.92
C ASP A 76 -5.92 -1.38 -15.93
N GLU A 77 -6.01 -1.07 -17.21
CA GLU A 77 -5.83 -2.04 -18.28
C GLU A 77 -4.44 -1.83 -18.86
N LEU A 78 -3.59 -2.87 -18.86
CA LEU A 78 -2.30 -2.76 -19.53
C LEU A 78 -2.48 -3.07 -21.01
N ASP A 79 -1.66 -2.43 -21.86
CA ASP A 79 -1.72 -2.61 -23.31
C ASP A 79 -1.33 -4.04 -23.74
N GLU A 80 -0.46 -4.70 -22.98
CA GLU A 80 0.05 -6.06 -23.27
C GLU A 80 0.24 -6.87 -21.99
N ALA A 81 0.11 -8.20 -22.12
CA ALA A 81 0.45 -9.14 -21.06
C ALA A 81 1.96 -9.03 -20.73
N PRO A 82 2.34 -8.96 -19.45
CA PRO A 82 3.74 -8.79 -19.10
C PRO A 82 4.55 -10.04 -19.40
N ALA A 83 5.70 -9.86 -20.05
CA ALA A 83 6.65 -10.93 -20.31
C ALA A 83 7.49 -11.32 -19.06
N ALA A 84 7.47 -10.48 -18.02
CA ALA A 84 8.21 -10.65 -16.77
C ALA A 84 7.32 -10.35 -15.55
N PRO A 85 7.69 -10.81 -14.34
CA PRO A 85 6.97 -10.46 -13.12
C PRO A 85 6.92 -8.95 -12.93
N LEU A 86 5.73 -8.42 -12.65
CA LEU A 86 5.54 -7.01 -12.32
C LEU A 86 5.40 -6.82 -10.82
N TYR A 87 5.72 -5.61 -10.37
CA TYR A 87 5.63 -5.16 -9.00
C TYR A 87 4.88 -3.83 -8.95
N VAL A 88 3.87 -3.75 -8.10
CA VAL A 88 3.15 -2.51 -7.85
C VAL A 88 3.78 -1.79 -6.66
N VAL A 89 4.11 -0.53 -6.88
CA VAL A 89 4.62 0.38 -5.86
C VAL A 89 3.53 1.38 -5.51
N VAL A 90 3.03 1.32 -4.26
CA VAL A 90 2.07 2.28 -3.74
C VAL A 90 2.76 3.23 -2.78
N GLU A 91 2.62 4.53 -3.03
CA GLU A 91 3.31 5.57 -2.27
C GLU A 91 2.33 6.59 -1.68
N TYR A 92 2.61 7.04 -0.46
CA TYR A 92 1.95 8.17 0.18
C TYR A 92 2.96 9.15 0.74
N ARG A 93 2.95 10.39 0.21
CA ARG A 93 3.70 11.57 0.73
C ARG A 93 5.12 11.25 1.20
N THR A 94 5.85 10.42 0.46
CA THR A 94 7.23 9.93 0.76
C THR A 94 7.41 9.20 2.10
N THR A 95 6.36 9.04 2.90
CA THR A 95 6.41 8.41 4.23
C THR A 95 6.13 6.91 4.15
N ILE A 96 5.22 6.53 3.25
CA ILE A 96 4.81 5.13 3.08
C ILE A 96 5.13 4.75 1.64
N ARG A 97 5.86 3.64 1.49
CA ARG A 97 6.13 2.97 0.22
C ARG A 97 5.92 1.47 0.44
N VAL A 98 5.01 0.90 -0.32
CA VAL A 98 4.69 -0.54 -0.28
C VAL A 98 4.91 -1.09 -1.67
N VAL A 99 5.80 -2.09 -1.77
CA VAL A 99 6.07 -2.81 -3.02
C VAL A 99 5.51 -4.21 -2.87
N VAL A 100 4.67 -4.64 -3.81
CA VAL A 100 4.10 -5.98 -3.83
C VAL A 100 4.20 -6.58 -5.23
N PRO A 101 4.47 -7.89 -5.35
CA PRO A 101 4.38 -8.56 -6.64
C PRO A 101 2.94 -8.53 -7.16
N VAL A 102 2.81 -8.49 -8.48
CA VAL A 102 1.54 -8.67 -9.19
C VAL A 102 1.30 -10.16 -9.36
N GLU A 103 0.21 -10.66 -8.76
CA GLU A 103 -0.18 -12.05 -8.92
C GLU A 103 -0.99 -12.20 -10.22
N VAL A 104 -0.51 -13.03 -11.15
CA VAL A 104 -1.23 -13.35 -12.38
C VAL A 104 -2.24 -14.45 -12.07
N MET A 105 -3.52 -14.18 -12.30
CA MET A 105 -4.56 -15.17 -12.04
C MET A 105 -4.52 -16.27 -13.11
N PRO A 106 -4.47 -17.56 -12.73
CA PRO A 106 -4.46 -18.66 -13.70
C PRO A 106 -5.79 -18.74 -14.49
N PRO A 107 -5.76 -19.32 -15.70
CA PRO A 107 -6.96 -19.66 -16.49
C PRO A 107 -7.90 -20.64 -15.78
#